data_AF-A0A8S2YFN0-F1
#
_entry.id   AF-A0A8S2YFN0-F1
#
_cell.length_a   1.000
_cell.length_b   1.000
_cell.length_c   1.000
_cell.angle_alpha   90.00
_cell.angle_beta   90.00
_cell.angle_gamma   90.00
#
_symmetry.space_group_name_H-M   'P 1'
#
loop_
_entity.id
_entity.type
_entity.pdbx_description
1 polymer ?
#
loop_
_entity_poly.entity_id
_entity_poly.type
_entity_poly.pdbx_seq_one_letter_code
_entity_poly.pdbx_strand_id
1 'polypeptide(L)'
;MFIDLVAARLSYSPVPIALLETLATSFDVDTTFQRKHKNESYERSYFDKQLGERILSSPPQSSSMNRETHGWLCSLINRFVAKDGITNLKSQFNENLTALEYNALLSPFNNCMDYILSEKYRQLSEEHIEQALAHVKNLKEEDFIVKSTSSVFDLLSTLKKISRCVWHNQIETVEEVHLNLILKMVQSSNFNAKMNSLKE
;
A
#
# COMPACT_ATOMS: atom_id res chain seq x y z
N MET A 1 -8.08 18.95 5.83
CA MET A 1 -9.37 18.46 6.35
C MET A 1 -9.48 16.93 6.24
N PHE A 2 -9.50 16.32 5.04
CA PHE A 2 -9.50 14.84 4.94
C PHE A 2 -8.17 14.17 5.32
N ILE A 3 -7.04 14.59 4.73
CA ILE A 3 -5.72 14.01 5.03
C ILE A 3 -5.39 14.08 6.53
N ASP A 4 -5.67 15.23 7.15
CA ASP A 4 -5.44 15.44 8.58
C ASP A 4 -6.33 14.50 9.44
N LEU A 5 -7.57 14.27 9.02
CA LEU A 5 -8.49 13.35 9.70
C LEU A 5 -7.97 11.92 9.64
N VAL A 6 -7.52 11.45 8.47
CA VAL A 6 -6.96 10.10 8.34
C VAL A 6 -5.70 9.94 9.19
N ALA A 7 -4.79 10.92 9.14
CA ALA A 7 -3.57 10.92 9.95
C ALA A 7 -3.88 10.86 11.46
N ALA A 8 -4.85 11.63 11.94
CA ALA A 8 -5.27 11.61 13.35
C ALA A 8 -6.02 10.31 13.71
N ARG A 9 -6.86 9.77 12.83
CA ARG A 9 -7.62 8.54 13.09
C ARG A 9 -6.71 7.32 13.19
N LEU A 10 -5.56 7.32 12.51
CA LEU A 10 -4.55 6.26 12.61
C LEU A 10 -3.90 6.12 13.99
N SER A 11 -4.09 7.07 14.92
CA SER A 11 -3.63 6.91 16.30
C SER A 11 -4.51 6.00 17.15
N TYR A 12 -5.63 5.50 16.61
CA TYR A 12 -6.64 4.73 17.35
C TYR A 12 -6.90 3.38 16.69
N SER A 13 -7.15 2.35 17.50
CA SER A 13 -7.65 1.05 17.05
C SER A 13 -9.19 1.06 16.95
N PRO A 14 -9.80 0.22 16.10
CA PRO A 14 -9.18 -0.68 15.11
C PRO A 14 -8.67 0.07 13.87
N VAL A 15 -7.94 -0.64 13.01
CA VAL A 15 -7.43 -0.13 11.72
C VAL A 15 -8.59 0.45 10.90
N PRO A 16 -8.52 1.72 10.46
CA PRO A 16 -9.63 2.37 9.76
C PRO A 16 -9.64 2.01 8.27
N ILE A 17 -9.97 0.76 7.92
CA ILE A 17 -9.88 0.18 6.56
C ILE A 17 -10.51 1.10 5.50
N ALA A 18 -11.78 1.48 5.65
CA ALA A 18 -12.48 2.31 4.67
C ALA A 18 -11.84 3.70 4.46
N LEU A 19 -11.25 4.28 5.51
CA LEU A 19 -10.53 5.55 5.38
C LEU A 19 -9.21 5.37 4.65
N LEU A 20 -8.53 4.24 4.84
CA LEU A 20 -7.28 3.93 4.14
C LEU A 20 -7.52 3.60 2.67
N GLU A 21 -8.61 2.92 2.33
CA GLU A 21 -9.03 2.73 0.93
C GLU A 21 -9.35 4.06 0.24
N THR A 22 -10.00 4.97 0.96
CA THR A 22 -10.26 6.34 0.47
C THR A 22 -8.95 7.12 0.33
N LEU A 23 -8.00 6.95 1.26
CA LEU A 23 -6.67 7.54 1.17
C LEU A 23 -5.91 7.02 -0.06
N ALA A 24 -5.93 5.70 -0.29
CA ALA A 24 -5.33 5.08 -1.47
C ALA A 24 -5.92 5.65 -2.77
N THR A 25 -7.25 5.78 -2.83
CA THR A 25 -7.94 6.41 -3.96
C THR A 25 -7.51 7.88 -4.11
N SER A 26 -7.35 8.62 -3.02
CA SER A 26 -6.91 10.01 -3.07
C SER A 26 -5.46 10.17 -3.56
N PHE A 27 -4.62 9.15 -3.34
CA PHE A 27 -3.23 9.13 -3.79
C PHE A 27 -3.06 8.51 -5.18
N ASP A 28 -4.07 7.81 -5.70
CA ASP A 28 -4.02 7.16 -6.99
C ASP A 28 -3.98 8.15 -8.16
N VAL A 29 -2.88 8.10 -8.93
CA VAL A 29 -2.58 8.95 -10.09
C VAL A 29 -3.59 8.79 -11.22
N ASP A 30 -4.23 7.62 -11.33
CA ASP A 30 -5.18 7.31 -12.40
C ASP A 30 -6.58 7.83 -12.12
N THR A 31 -6.84 8.38 -10.93
CA THR A 31 -8.14 8.97 -10.62
C THR A 31 -8.44 10.19 -11.47
N THR A 32 -9.73 10.41 -11.74
CA THR A 32 -10.19 11.58 -12.49
C THR A 32 -9.79 12.89 -11.81
N PHE A 33 -9.72 12.88 -10.48
CA PHE A 33 -9.26 14.01 -9.69
C PHE A 33 -7.77 14.29 -9.91
N GLN A 34 -6.89 13.29 -9.71
CA GLN A 34 -5.45 13.51 -9.88
C GLN A 34 -5.09 13.88 -11.32
N ARG A 35 -5.72 13.25 -12.33
CA ARG A 35 -5.55 13.64 -13.74
C ARG A 35 -5.97 15.08 -14.04
N LYS A 36 -6.98 15.63 -13.37
CA LYS A 36 -7.35 17.05 -13.54
C LYS A 36 -6.32 18.00 -12.94
N HIS A 37 -5.65 17.58 -11.87
CA HIS A 37 -4.67 18.39 -11.12
C HIS A 37 -3.22 18.01 -11.43
N LYS A 38 -2.97 17.25 -12.50
CA LYS A 38 -1.65 16.71 -12.86
C LYS A 38 -0.59 17.77 -13.19
N ASN A 39 -1.01 18.99 -13.53
CA ASN A 39 -0.13 20.12 -13.85
C ASN A 39 -0.02 21.15 -12.70
N GLU A 40 -0.67 20.90 -11.57
CA GLU A 40 -0.60 21.81 -10.43
C GLU A 40 0.84 21.92 -9.92
N SER A 41 1.21 23.12 -9.49
CA SER A 41 2.53 23.39 -8.95
C SER A 41 2.69 22.74 -7.57
N TYR A 42 3.88 22.23 -7.27
CA TYR A 42 4.22 21.70 -5.96
C TYR A 42 4.70 22.83 -5.04
N GLU A 43 4.10 22.95 -3.85
CA GLU A 43 4.48 23.94 -2.83
C GLU A 43 5.80 23.58 -2.12
N ARG A 44 6.88 23.44 -2.90
CA ARG A 44 8.19 22.98 -2.42
C ARG A 44 8.69 23.78 -1.22
N SER A 45 8.63 25.11 -1.27
CA SER A 45 9.15 25.97 -0.19
C SER A 45 8.44 25.76 1.16
N TYR A 46 7.15 25.42 1.15
CA TYR A 46 6.39 25.17 2.38
C TYR A 46 6.82 23.85 3.03
N PHE A 47 6.82 22.76 2.25
CA PHE A 47 7.17 21.44 2.77
C PHE A 47 8.66 21.27 3.07
N ASP A 48 9.55 21.91 2.32
CA ASP A 48 10.99 21.91 2.61
C ASP A 48 11.29 22.53 3.98
N LYS A 49 10.61 23.63 4.33
CA LYS A 49 10.74 24.26 5.65
C LYS A 49 10.12 23.44 6.77
N GLN A 50 8.97 22.80 6.52
CA GLN A 50 8.24 22.07 7.55
C GLN A 50 8.80 20.67 7.82
N LEU A 51 9.20 19.96 6.77
CA LEU A 51 9.58 18.54 6.83
C LEU A 51 11.07 18.30 6.71
N GLY A 52 11.82 19.12 5.96
CA GLY A 52 13.23 18.90 5.68
C GLY A 52 13.51 17.46 5.22
N GLU A 53 14.31 16.72 6.01
CA GLU A 53 14.64 15.32 5.72
C GLU A 53 13.46 14.35 5.79
N ARG A 54 12.32 14.75 6.38
CA ARG A 54 11.10 13.91 6.45
C ARG A 54 10.30 13.89 5.15
N ILE A 55 10.64 14.70 4.15
CA ILE A 55 9.91 14.70 2.85
C ILE A 55 9.88 13.29 2.28
N LEU A 56 8.68 12.81 1.93
CA LEU A 56 8.48 11.48 1.37
C LEU A 56 8.20 11.53 -0.15
N SER A 57 7.59 12.61 -0.63
CA SER A 57 7.21 12.76 -2.03
C SER A 57 7.79 14.02 -2.66
N SER A 58 8.13 13.95 -3.94
CA SER A 58 8.60 15.09 -4.72
C SER A 58 8.31 14.87 -6.21
N PRO A 59 8.00 15.93 -6.97
CA PRO A 59 7.87 15.81 -8.42
C PRO A 59 9.17 15.27 -9.04
N PRO A 60 9.07 14.43 -10.08
CA PRO A 60 10.24 13.87 -10.76
C PRO A 60 11.15 14.99 -11.29
N GLN A 61 12.47 14.87 -11.06
CA GLN A 61 13.45 15.94 -11.37
C GLN A 61 13.86 16.03 -12.86
N SER A 62 13.31 15.20 -13.75
CA SER A 62 13.73 15.13 -15.15
C SER A 62 13.35 16.39 -15.95
N SER A 63 14.37 17.04 -16.53
CA SER A 63 14.34 18.24 -17.38
C SER A 63 13.71 18.03 -18.77
N SER A 64 12.74 17.14 -18.91
CA SER A 64 11.97 16.98 -20.14
C SER A 64 10.66 17.75 -19.99
N MET A 65 10.44 18.72 -20.88
CA MET A 65 9.43 19.78 -20.82
C MET A 65 7.96 19.31 -20.81
N ASN A 66 7.67 18.03 -20.58
CA ASN A 66 6.37 17.39 -20.82
C ASN A 66 5.97 16.30 -19.80
N ARG A 67 6.63 16.15 -18.64
CA ARG A 67 6.11 15.25 -17.58
C ARG A 67 5.20 15.99 -16.61
N GLU A 68 4.04 15.38 -16.38
CA GLU A 68 3.02 15.83 -15.44
C GLU A 68 3.62 15.93 -14.02
N THR A 69 3.57 17.13 -13.44
CA THR A 69 4.26 17.44 -12.17
C THR A 69 3.61 16.76 -10.97
N HIS A 70 2.31 16.47 -11.04
CA HIS A 70 1.49 15.94 -9.96
C HIS A 70 1.76 16.65 -8.63
N GLY A 71 1.93 17.98 -8.68
CA GLY A 71 2.31 18.76 -7.50
C GLY A 71 1.26 18.71 -6.39
N TRP A 72 -0.02 18.58 -6.76
CA TRP A 72 -1.11 18.38 -5.81
C TRP A 72 -0.96 17.05 -5.04
N LEU A 73 -0.72 15.94 -5.74
CA LEU A 73 -0.47 14.63 -5.13
C LEU A 73 0.72 14.68 -4.16
N CYS A 74 1.85 15.25 -4.60
CA CYS A 74 3.05 15.39 -3.76
C CYS A 74 2.73 16.20 -2.49
N SER A 75 1.92 17.25 -2.62
CA SER A 75 1.47 18.07 -1.50
C SER A 75 0.56 17.32 -0.53
N LEU A 76 -0.35 16.46 -1.04
CA LEU A 76 -1.21 15.63 -0.19
C LEU A 76 -0.39 14.60 0.60
N ILE A 77 0.56 13.93 -0.05
CA ILE A 77 1.45 12.95 0.60
C ILE A 77 2.28 13.64 1.69
N ASN A 78 2.93 14.77 1.36
CA ASN A 78 3.75 15.46 2.34
C ASN A 78 2.91 16.10 3.46
N ARG A 79 1.66 16.49 3.21
CA ARG A 79 0.73 16.88 4.26
C ARG A 79 0.40 15.73 5.20
N PHE A 80 0.22 14.52 4.68
CA PHE A 80 0.04 13.32 5.50
C PHE A 80 1.25 13.07 6.41
N VAL A 81 2.47 13.21 5.87
CA VAL A 81 3.72 13.14 6.64
C VAL A 81 3.77 14.23 7.73
N ALA A 82 3.41 15.47 7.39
CA ALA A 82 3.42 16.61 8.29
C ALA A 82 2.42 16.52 9.44
N LYS A 83 1.44 15.62 9.34
CA LYS A 83 0.47 15.30 10.40
C LYS A 83 0.77 13.99 11.12
N ASP A 84 2.04 13.56 11.05
CA ASP A 84 2.52 12.31 11.64
C ASP A 84 1.76 11.07 11.16
N GLY A 85 1.10 11.17 10.00
CA GLY A 85 0.30 10.08 9.44
C GLY A 85 1.14 8.83 9.18
N ILE A 86 2.40 9.00 8.76
CA ILE A 86 3.35 7.90 8.58
C ILE A 86 3.70 7.21 9.89
N THR A 87 3.98 7.99 10.94
CA THR A 87 4.29 7.45 12.28
C THR A 87 3.08 6.69 12.83
N ASN A 88 1.89 7.28 12.71
CA ASN A 88 0.65 6.66 13.16
C ASN A 88 0.31 5.41 12.33
N LEU A 89 0.53 5.43 11.02
CA LEU A 89 0.37 4.26 10.14
C LEU A 89 1.26 3.11 10.58
N LYS A 90 2.54 3.38 10.86
CA LYS A 90 3.49 2.38 11.37
C LYS A 90 3.02 1.77 12.68
N SER A 91 2.51 2.59 13.60
CA SER A 91 2.05 2.12 14.91
C SER A 91 0.85 1.16 14.85
N GLN A 92 0.16 1.06 13.71
CA GLN A 92 -0.94 0.12 13.52
C GLN A 92 -0.47 -1.30 13.18
N PHE A 93 0.76 -1.47 12.67
CA PHE A 93 1.30 -2.80 12.38
C PHE A 93 1.58 -3.56 13.66
N ASN A 94 1.06 -4.78 13.74
CA ASN A 94 1.25 -5.71 14.84
C ASN A 94 1.05 -7.16 14.37
N GLU A 95 1.40 -8.14 15.21
CA GLU A 95 1.40 -9.55 14.85
C GLU A 95 0.00 -10.15 14.59
N ASN A 96 -1.08 -9.48 15.05
CA ASN A 96 -2.45 -10.00 15.01
C ASN A 96 -3.31 -9.39 13.90
N LEU A 97 -2.70 -8.73 12.92
CA LEU A 97 -3.43 -8.15 11.80
C LEU A 97 -3.94 -9.23 10.85
N THR A 98 -5.15 -9.01 10.33
CA THR A 98 -5.72 -9.79 9.24
C THR A 98 -5.12 -9.39 7.89
N ALA A 99 -5.22 -10.26 6.87
CA ALA A 99 -4.78 -9.93 5.51
C ALA A 99 -5.44 -8.66 4.96
N LEU A 100 -6.70 -8.40 5.32
CA LEU A 100 -7.42 -7.18 4.95
C LEU A 100 -6.79 -5.93 5.57
N GLU A 101 -6.43 -5.98 6.85
CA GLU A 101 -5.80 -4.86 7.55
C GLU A 101 -4.39 -4.58 7.06
N TYR A 102 -3.59 -5.64 6.82
CA TYR A 102 -2.29 -5.51 6.16
C TYR A 102 -2.42 -4.83 4.80
N ASN A 103 -3.39 -5.25 3.98
CA ASN A 103 -3.62 -4.65 2.67
C ASN A 103 -4.04 -3.18 2.79
N ALA A 104 -4.94 -2.86 3.72
CA ALA A 104 -5.38 -1.49 3.96
C ALA A 104 -4.23 -0.58 4.40
N LEU A 105 -3.30 -1.05 5.23
CA LEU A 105 -2.16 -0.25 5.69
C LEU A 105 -1.09 -0.05 4.61
N LEU A 106 -0.87 -1.04 3.73
CA LEU A 106 0.17 -0.99 2.70
C LEU A 106 -0.29 -0.35 1.38
N SER A 107 -1.57 -0.44 1.06
CA SER A 107 -2.13 0.04 -0.22
C SER A 107 -2.10 1.55 -0.49
N PRO A 108 -2.06 2.49 0.49
CA PRO A 108 -2.20 3.92 0.21
C PRO A 108 -1.20 4.48 -0.79
N PHE A 109 0.00 3.92 -0.84
CA PHE A 109 1.10 4.42 -1.67
C PHE A 109 1.29 3.63 -2.97
N ASN A 110 0.57 2.53 -3.17
CA ASN A 110 0.80 1.60 -4.28
C ASN A 110 0.71 2.26 -5.67
N ASN A 111 -0.28 3.12 -5.87
CA ASN A 111 -0.57 3.73 -7.16
C ASN A 111 0.09 5.12 -7.32
N CYS A 112 1.01 5.50 -6.42
CA CYS A 112 1.76 6.75 -6.51
C CYS A 112 3.27 6.62 -6.27
N MET A 113 3.80 5.39 -6.34
CA MET A 113 5.22 5.10 -6.09
C MET A 113 6.18 5.93 -6.95
N ASP A 114 5.81 6.28 -8.19
CA ASP A 114 6.64 7.11 -9.09
C ASP A 114 6.88 8.54 -8.56
N TYR A 115 6.06 9.00 -7.61
CA TYR A 115 6.15 10.31 -6.98
C TYR A 115 6.70 10.25 -5.55
N ILE A 116 7.08 9.06 -5.09
CA ILE A 116 7.62 8.81 -3.76
C ILE A 116 9.12 8.56 -3.88
N LEU A 117 9.90 9.07 -2.91
CA LEU A 117 11.32 8.81 -2.82
C LEU A 117 11.54 7.35 -2.41
N SER A 118 11.86 6.48 -3.37
CA SER A 118 11.90 5.02 -3.21
C SER A 118 12.77 4.57 -2.03
N GLU A 119 13.94 5.18 -1.84
CA GLU A 119 14.85 4.87 -0.73
C GLU A 119 14.24 5.16 0.65
N LYS A 120 13.52 6.28 0.78
CA LYS A 120 12.85 6.64 2.04
C LYS A 120 11.65 5.74 2.30
N TYR A 121 10.89 5.42 1.25
CA TYR A 121 9.78 4.50 1.37
C TYR A 121 10.25 3.09 1.72
N ARG A 122 11.39 2.65 1.18
CA ARG A 122 12.03 1.36 1.55
C ARG A 122 12.30 1.30 3.04
N GLN A 123 13.07 2.25 3.57
CA GLN A 123 13.37 2.34 5.01
C GLN A 123 12.12 2.43 5.88
N LEU A 124 11.03 2.98 5.34
CA LEU A 124 9.76 3.08 6.03
C LEU A 124 9.01 1.75 6.13
N SER A 125 8.98 1.01 5.03
CA SER A 125 8.03 -0.09 4.81
C SER A 125 8.65 -1.48 4.96
N GLU A 126 9.98 -1.59 4.94
CA GLU A 126 10.71 -2.87 4.90
C GLU A 126 10.24 -3.90 5.92
N GLU A 127 10.35 -3.59 7.21
CA GLU A 127 9.90 -4.46 8.31
C GLU A 127 8.42 -4.88 8.16
N HIS A 128 7.56 -3.95 7.77
CA HIS A 128 6.11 -4.16 7.70
C HIS A 128 5.71 -5.06 6.52
N ILE A 129 6.45 -4.98 5.41
CA ILE A 129 6.25 -5.86 4.26
C ILE A 129 6.75 -7.27 4.60
N GLU A 130 7.87 -7.41 5.33
CA GLU A 130 8.34 -8.71 5.83
C GLU A 130 7.31 -9.35 6.76
N GLN A 131 6.72 -8.59 7.69
CA GLN A 131 5.62 -9.04 8.55
C GLN A 131 4.41 -9.53 7.74
N ALA A 132 3.99 -8.76 6.73
CA ALA A 132 2.89 -9.14 5.85
C ALA A 132 3.20 -10.42 5.03
N LEU A 133 4.43 -10.58 4.54
CA LEU A 133 4.86 -11.80 3.85
C LEU A 133 4.89 -13.01 4.78
N ALA A 134 5.37 -12.84 6.02
CA ALA A 134 5.34 -13.88 7.03
C ALA A 134 3.90 -14.29 7.37
N HIS A 135 2.99 -13.32 7.51
CA HIS A 135 1.56 -13.59 7.71
C HIS A 135 1.00 -14.46 6.58
N VAL A 136 1.22 -14.10 5.31
CA VAL A 136 0.72 -14.88 4.17
C VAL A 136 1.34 -16.29 4.11
N LYS A 137 2.64 -16.44 4.41
CA LYS A 137 3.32 -17.75 4.44
C LYS A 137 2.71 -18.70 5.48
N ASN A 138 2.29 -18.15 6.62
CA ASN A 138 1.81 -18.89 7.79
C ASN A 138 0.29 -19.18 7.75
N LEU A 139 -0.43 -18.74 6.71
CA LEU A 139 -1.85 -19.06 6.54
C LEU A 139 -2.08 -20.59 6.48
N LYS A 140 -3.13 -21.02 7.17
CA LYS A 140 -3.61 -22.39 7.27
C LYS A 140 -4.87 -22.58 6.43
N GLU A 141 -5.31 -23.83 6.30
CA GLU A 141 -6.49 -24.17 5.50
C GLU A 141 -7.77 -23.48 5.99
N GLU A 142 -7.89 -23.32 7.31
CA GLU A 142 -9.00 -22.62 7.98
C GLU A 142 -9.10 -21.13 7.62
N ASP A 143 -8.02 -20.51 7.16
CA ASP A 143 -7.98 -19.10 6.79
C ASP A 143 -8.51 -18.86 5.35
N PHE A 144 -8.71 -19.90 4.55
CA PHE A 144 -9.18 -19.82 3.15
C PHE A 144 -10.71 -19.80 3.00
N ILE A 145 -11.40 -19.07 3.87
CA ILE A 145 -12.83 -18.76 3.70
C ILE A 145 -12.99 -17.74 2.56
N VAL A 146 -14.00 -17.87 1.70
CA VAL A 146 -14.18 -17.07 0.46
C VAL A 146 -13.89 -15.56 0.63
N LYS A 147 -14.41 -14.91 1.69
CA LYS A 147 -14.16 -13.48 1.94
C LYS A 147 -12.73 -13.18 2.37
N SER A 148 -12.11 -14.05 3.16
CA SER A 148 -10.71 -13.95 3.60
C SER A 148 -9.76 -14.16 2.41
N THR A 149 -10.07 -15.14 1.56
CA THR A 149 -9.33 -15.44 0.34
C THR A 149 -9.16 -14.22 -0.58
N SER A 150 -10.23 -13.45 -0.82
CA SER A 150 -10.14 -12.22 -1.61
C SER A 150 -9.15 -11.23 -0.99
N SER A 151 -9.23 -11.01 0.31
CA SER A 151 -8.31 -10.11 1.02
C SER A 151 -6.85 -10.57 0.97
N VAL A 152 -6.60 -11.88 0.99
CA VAL A 152 -5.26 -12.44 0.82
C VAL A 152 -4.71 -12.19 -0.59
N PHE A 153 -5.53 -12.34 -1.63
CA PHE A 153 -5.12 -12.02 -3.00
C PHE A 153 -4.88 -10.53 -3.22
N ASP A 154 -5.70 -9.67 -2.61
CA ASP A 154 -5.51 -8.23 -2.65
C ASP A 154 -4.18 -7.85 -1.97
N LEU A 155 -3.90 -8.43 -0.79
CA LEU A 155 -2.62 -8.25 -0.10
C LEU A 155 -1.44 -8.70 -0.96
N LEU A 156 -1.49 -9.89 -1.55
CA LEU A 156 -0.43 -10.38 -2.44
C LEU A 156 -0.21 -9.47 -3.65
N SER A 157 -1.29 -8.95 -4.23
CA SER A 157 -1.22 -8.00 -5.35
C SER A 157 -0.53 -6.70 -4.93
N THR A 158 -0.85 -6.20 -3.73
CA THR A 158 -0.17 -5.06 -3.10
C THR A 158 1.31 -5.34 -2.88
N LEU A 159 1.67 -6.47 -2.26
CA LEU A 159 3.05 -6.86 -2.00
C LEU A 159 3.87 -6.97 -3.29
N LYS A 160 3.28 -7.54 -4.35
CA LYS A 160 3.92 -7.64 -5.67
C LYS A 160 4.18 -6.27 -6.30
N LYS A 161 3.23 -5.33 -6.20
CA LYS A 161 3.42 -3.96 -6.69
C LYS A 161 4.54 -3.24 -5.93
N ILE A 162 4.53 -3.28 -4.60
CA ILE A 162 5.55 -2.63 -3.78
C ILE A 162 6.95 -3.20 -4.07
N SER A 163 7.05 -4.53 -4.16
CA SER A 163 8.34 -5.20 -4.38
C SER A 163 8.97 -4.80 -5.72
N ARG A 164 8.16 -4.59 -6.77
CA ARG A 164 8.65 -4.09 -8.06
C ARG A 164 9.23 -2.68 -7.99
N CYS A 165 8.70 -1.82 -7.12
CA CYS A 165 9.14 -0.44 -7.01
C CYS A 165 10.32 -0.26 -6.05
N VAL A 166 10.41 -1.10 -5.02
CA VAL A 166 11.25 -0.84 -3.83
C VAL A 166 12.26 -1.95 -3.56
N TRP A 167 11.97 -3.19 -3.98
CA TRP A 167 12.76 -4.38 -3.67
C TRP A 167 12.92 -5.31 -4.87
N HIS A 168 13.64 -4.83 -5.88
CA HIS A 168 13.94 -5.60 -7.09
C HIS A 168 14.51 -7.01 -6.80
N ASN A 169 15.25 -7.17 -5.71
CA ASN A 169 15.87 -8.44 -5.31
C ASN A 169 14.93 -9.41 -4.57
N GLN A 170 13.74 -8.97 -4.15
CA GLN A 170 12.76 -9.80 -3.40
C GLN A 170 11.56 -10.22 -4.26
N ILE A 171 11.51 -9.80 -5.53
CA ILE A 171 10.39 -10.10 -6.44
C ILE A 171 10.20 -11.62 -6.56
N GLU A 172 11.28 -12.38 -6.73
CA GLU A 172 11.24 -13.84 -6.83
C GLU A 172 10.64 -14.47 -5.57
N THR A 173 11.01 -13.99 -4.38
CA THR A 173 10.47 -14.48 -3.11
C THR A 173 8.97 -14.19 -2.99
N VAL A 174 8.50 -13.02 -3.40
CA VAL A 174 7.07 -12.69 -3.39
C VAL A 174 6.30 -13.55 -4.40
N GLU A 175 6.87 -13.82 -5.57
CA GLU A 175 6.26 -14.71 -6.56
C GLU A 175 6.24 -16.16 -6.11
N GLU A 176 7.29 -16.63 -5.43
CA GLU A 176 7.32 -17.96 -4.82
C GLU A 176 6.24 -18.10 -3.73
N VAL A 177 6.09 -17.11 -2.85
CA VAL A 177 5.02 -17.09 -1.83
C VAL A 177 3.65 -17.14 -2.48
N HIS A 178 3.43 -16.38 -3.54
CA HIS A 178 2.16 -16.38 -4.27
C HIS A 178 1.86 -17.76 -4.89
N LEU A 179 2.85 -18.39 -5.54
CA LEU A 179 2.70 -19.73 -6.12
C LEU A 179 2.40 -20.78 -5.04
N ASN A 180 3.14 -20.75 -3.93
CA ASN A 180 2.93 -21.65 -2.79
C ASN A 180 1.54 -21.48 -2.18
N LEU A 181 1.03 -20.24 -2.09
CA LEU A 181 -0.32 -19.99 -1.61
C LEU A 181 -1.37 -20.58 -2.56
N ILE A 182 -1.24 -20.33 -3.87
CA ILE A 182 -2.15 -20.90 -4.87
C ILE A 182 -2.17 -22.43 -4.76
N LEU A 183 -1.00 -23.06 -4.62
CA LEU A 183 -0.91 -24.52 -4.45
C LEU A 183 -1.64 -25.00 -3.19
N LYS A 184 -1.40 -24.37 -2.03
CA LYS A 184 -2.12 -24.68 -0.77
C LYS A 184 -3.63 -24.57 -0.94
N MET A 185 -4.10 -23.52 -1.62
CA MET A 185 -5.52 -23.30 -1.87
C MET A 185 -6.14 -24.35 -2.79
N VAL A 186 -5.48 -24.70 -3.89
CA VAL A 186 -5.96 -25.75 -4.82
C VAL A 186 -6.02 -27.11 -4.13
N GLN A 187 -5.08 -27.38 -3.22
CA GLN A 187 -5.04 -28.61 -2.43
C GLN A 187 -6.08 -28.64 -1.30
N SER A 188 -6.62 -27.48 -0.88
CA SER A 188 -7.61 -27.41 0.19
C SER A 188 -8.89 -28.19 -0.15
N SER A 189 -9.42 -28.87 0.86
CA SER A 189 -10.65 -29.66 0.82
C SER A 189 -11.85 -28.85 0.30
N ASN A 190 -11.94 -27.57 0.68
CA ASN A 190 -12.99 -26.64 0.26
C ASN A 190 -12.97 -26.35 -1.25
N PHE A 191 -11.78 -26.24 -1.87
CA PHE A 191 -11.67 -26.01 -3.31
C PHE A 191 -11.97 -27.29 -4.10
N ASN A 192 -11.49 -28.44 -3.62
CA ASN A 192 -11.78 -29.74 -4.22
C ASN A 192 -13.28 -30.08 -4.20
N ALA A 193 -13.97 -29.83 -3.10
CA ALA A 193 -15.43 -30.04 -3.02
C ALA A 193 -16.17 -29.18 -4.05
N LYS A 194 -15.81 -27.89 -4.17
CA LYS A 194 -16.45 -26.94 -5.10
C LYS A 194 -16.16 -27.29 -6.57
N MET A 195 -14.93 -27.67 -6.91
CA MET A 195 -14.55 -28.12 -8.25
C MET A 195 -15.22 -29.44 -8.65
N ASN A 196 -15.47 -30.34 -7.69
CA ASN A 196 -16.18 -31.58 -7.94
C ASN A 196 -17.68 -31.34 -8.15
N SER A 197 -18.31 -30.42 -7.40
CA SER A 197 -19.71 -30.03 -7.63
C SER A 197 -19.96 -29.24 -8.92
N LEU A 198 -18.90 -28.79 -9.62
CA LEU A 198 -19.00 -28.19 -10.96
C LEU A 198 -18.95 -29.23 -12.09
N LYS A 199 -18.61 -30.49 -11.78
CA LYS A 199 -18.55 -31.61 -12.73
C LYS A 199 -19.82 -32.46 -12.73
N GLU A 200 -20.72 -32.24 -11.77
CA GLU A 200 -22.08 -32.79 -11.72
C GLU A 200 -23.10 -31.81 -12.32
#